data_AF-A0A0F9QWL2-F1
#
_entry.id   AF-A0A0F9QWL2-F1
#
_cell.length_a   1.000
_cell.length_b   1.000
_cell.length_c   1.000
_cell.angle_alpha   90.00
_cell.angle_beta   90.00
_cell.angle_gamma   90.00
#
_symmetry.space_group_name_H-M   'P 1'
#
loop_
_entity.id
_entity.type
_entity.pdbx_description
1 polymer ?
#
loop_
_entity_poly.entity_id
_entity_poly.type
_entity_poly.pdbx_seq_one_letter_code
_entity_poly.pdbx_strand_id
1 'polypeptide(L)' 'MKQKEIIAELKELQRLSKHDPEVAHDEADKLILKYVNDGEITEAFNLIKRWYT' A
#
# COMPACT_ATOMS: atom_id res chain seq x y z
N MET A 1 6.65 -1.74 -8.51
CA MET A 1 7.22 -0.37 -8.44
C MET A 1 8.63 -0.44 -7.90
N LYS A 2 9.50 0.51 -8.27
CA LYS A 2 10.85 0.62 -7.69
C LYS A 2 10.81 1.44 -6.40
N GLN A 3 11.74 1.18 -5.48
CA GLN A 3 11.84 1.88 -4.20
C GLN A 3 11.90 3.41 -4.35
N LYS A 4 12.58 3.91 -5.40
CA LYS A 4 12.68 5.36 -5.65
C LYS A 4 11.35 6.00 -6.04
N GLU A 5 10.49 5.27 -6.73
CA GLU A 5 9.17 5.75 -7.17
C GLU A 5 8.24 5.88 -5.96
N ILE A 6 8.23 4.89 -5.06
CA ILE A 6 7.38 4.95 -3.87
C ILE A 6 7.77 6.11 -2.94
N ILE A 7 9.07 6.37 -2.78
CA ILE A 7 9.56 7.46 -1.93
C ILE A 7 9.11 8.82 -2.48
N ALA A 8 9.06 8.97 -3.81
CA ALA A 8 8.59 10.21 -4.42
C ALA A 8 7.09 10.40 -4.17
N GLU A 9 6.27 9.36 -4.35
CA GLU A 9 4.82 9.43 -4.11
C GLU A 9 4.49 9.67 -2.62
N LEU A 10 5.19 9.02 -1.68
CA LEU A 10 5.04 9.27 -0.25
C LEU A 10 5.34 10.72 0.16
N LYS A 11 6.28 11.37 -0.53
CA LYS A 11 6.58 12.80 -0.30
C LYS A 11 5.46 13.72 -0.79
N GLU A 12 4.73 13.33 -1.83
CA GLU A 12 3.55 14.09 -2.27
C GLU A 12 2.39 13.90 -1.29
N LEU A 13 2.17 12.68 -0.79
CA LEU A 13 1.17 12.41 0.24
C LEU A 13 1.45 13.16 1.55
N GLN A 14 2.72 13.36 1.92
CA GLN A 14 3.11 14.21 3.04
C GLN A 14 2.64 15.67 2.88
N ARG A 15 2.51 16.17 1.65
CA ARG A 15 1.96 17.52 1.42
C ARG A 15 0.44 17.51 1.59
N LEU A 16 -0.23 16.49 1.08
CA LEU A 16 -1.67 16.30 1.23
C LEU A 16 -2.07 16.18 2.70
N SER A 17 -1.26 15.50 3.53
CA SER A 17 -1.54 15.28 4.95
C SER A 17 -1.63 16.56 5.79
N LYS A 18 -1.17 17.70 5.27
CA LYS A 18 -1.32 19.01 5.92
C LYS A 18 -2.75 19.56 5.83
N HIS A 19 -3.52 19.07 4.85
CA HIS A 19 -4.88 19.51 4.59
C HIS A 19 -5.89 18.41 4.87
N ASP A 20 -5.54 17.16 4.54
CA ASP A 20 -6.40 15.99 4.72
C ASP A 20 -5.55 14.77 5.14
N PRO A 21 -5.27 14.62 6.45
CA PRO A 21 -4.43 13.54 6.95
C PRO A 21 -5.07 12.16 6.81
N GLU A 22 -6.40 12.06 6.87
CA GLU A 22 -7.12 10.79 6.73
C GLU A 22 -6.94 10.24 5.31
N VAL A 23 -7.23 11.06 4.30
CA VAL A 23 -7.04 10.67 2.90
C VAL A 23 -5.57 10.41 2.59
N ALA A 24 -4.65 11.23 3.11
CA ALA A 24 -3.22 11.00 2.88
C ALA A 24 -2.72 9.67 3.47
N HIS A 25 -3.26 9.24 4.61
CA HIS A 25 -2.93 7.95 5.20
C HIS A 25 -3.54 6.78 4.43
N ASP A 26 -4.81 6.86 4.04
CA ASP A 26 -5.47 5.82 3.24
C ASP A 26 -4.75 5.61 1.88
N GLU A 27 -4.36 6.69 1.21
CA GLU A 27 -3.58 6.61 -0.02
C GLU A 27 -2.16 6.06 0.20
N ALA A 28 -1.53 6.35 1.35
CA ALA A 28 -0.22 5.80 1.68
C ALA A 28 -0.30 4.28 1.93
N ASP A 29 -1.35 3.80 2.60
CA ASP A 29 -1.56 2.37 2.84
C ASP A 29 -1.76 1.60 1.52
N LYS A 30 -2.60 2.13 0.62
CA LYS A 30 -2.79 1.55 -0.73
C LYS A 30 -1.49 1.52 -1.53
N LEU A 31 -0.70 2.59 -1.46
CA LEU A 31 0.57 2.71 -2.16
C LEU A 31 1.58 1.67 -1.66
N ILE A 32 1.68 1.51 -0.33
CA ILE A 32 2.55 0.50 0.29
C ILE A 32 2.09 -0.90 -0.09
N LEU A 33 0.79 -1.20 0.00
CA LEU A 33 0.25 -2.49 -0.43
C LEU A 33 0.58 -2.79 -1.89
N LYS A 34 0.47 -1.80 -2.79
CA LYS A 34 0.83 -1.96 -4.21
C LYS A 34 2.32 -2.22 -4.43
N TYR A 35 3.19 -1.64 -3.62
CA TYR A 35 4.63 -1.89 -3.70
C TYR A 35 5.02 -3.24 -3.10
N VAL A 36 4.40 -3.61 -1.98
CA VAL A 36 4.60 -4.86 -1.27
C VAL A 36 3.84 -6.02 -1.93
N ASN A 37 2.98 -5.76 -2.92
CA ASN A 37 2.16 -6.73 -3.67
C ASN A 37 3.04 -7.80 -4.34
N ASP A 38 3.57 -8.67 -3.50
CA ASP A 38 4.51 -9.73 -3.77
C ASP A 38 3.68 -10.94 -4.16
N GLY A 39 4.00 -11.46 -5.34
CA GLY A 39 3.27 -12.58 -5.91
C GLY A 39 3.33 -13.82 -5.02
N GLU A 40 4.50 -14.09 -4.42
CA GLU A 40 4.71 -15.26 -3.57
C GLU A 40 3.92 -15.14 -2.26
N ILE A 41 3.92 -13.95 -1.64
CA ILE A 41 3.13 -13.70 -0.42
C ILE A 41 1.63 -13.80 -0.72
N THR A 42 1.19 -13.24 -1.84
CA THR A 42 -0.22 -13.27 -2.27
C THR A 42 -0.68 -14.69 -2.55
N GLU A 43 0.15 -15.48 -3.24
CA GLU A 43 -0.10 -16.88 -3.52
C GLU A 43 -0.16 -17.69 -2.21
N ALA A 44 0.83 -17.52 -1.32
CA ALA A 44 0.87 -18.16 0.00
C ALA A 44 -0.37 -17.82 0.84
N PHE A 45 -0.81 -16.56 0.83
CA PHE A 45 -2.03 -16.13 1.52
C PHE A 45 -3.29 -16.79 0.94
N ASN A 46 -3.41 -16.91 -0.38
CA ASN A 46 -4.56 -17.53 -1.03
C ASN A 46 -4.66 -19.05 -0.78
N LEU A 47 -3.55 -19.70 -0.43
CA LEU A 47 -3.55 -21.12 -0.01
C LEU A 47 -4.10 -21.32 1.41
N ILE A 48 -4.21 -20.26 2.22
CA ILE A 48 -4.82 -20.34 3.54
C ILE A 48 -6.32 -20.56 3.38
N LYS A 49 -6.80 -21.73 3.83
CA LYS A 49 -8.22 -22.07 3.78
C LYS A 49 -9.05 -21.03 4.52
N ARG A 50 -9.92 -20.32 3.79
CA ARG A 50 -10.80 -19.30 4.36
C ARG A 50 -11.85 -19.95 5.26
N TRP A 51 -12.19 -19.24 6.33
CA TRP A 51 -13.15 -19.68 7.35
C TRP A 51 -14.61 -19.30 7.00
N TYR A 52 -14.80 -18.49 5.96
CA TYR A 52 -16.10 -18.08 5.42
C TYR A 52 -16.24 -18.59 3.96
N THR A 53 -17.50 -18.80 3.54
CA THR A 53 -17.87 -19.22 2.17
C THR A 53 -18.63 -18.09 1.50
#